data_AF-A0A1N6Z8D0-F1
#
_entry.id   AF-A0A1N6Z8D0-F1
#
_cell.length_a   1.000
_cell.length_b   1.000
_cell.length_c   1.000
_cell.angle_alpha   90.00
_cell.angle_beta   90.00
_cell.angle_gamma   90.00
#
_symmetry.space_group_name_H-M   'P 1'
#
loop_
_entity.id
_entity.type
_entity.pdbx_description
1 polymer ?
#
loop_
_entity_poly.entity_id
_entity_poly.type
_entity_poly.pdbx_seq_one_letter_code
_entity_poly.pdbx_strand_id
1 'polypeptide(L)' 'MTTEFDLTCATCGSSLSKKSVSVDRLGFRNVGSVDVAACGNCGDQYFPESTLERLR' A
#
# COMPACT_ATOMS: atom_id res chain seq x y z
N MET A 1 -4.01 7.27 16.90
CA MET A 1 -4.24 7.49 15.46
C MET A 1 -3.98 6.17 14.77
N THR A 2 -5.02 5.40 14.45
CA THR A 2 -4.90 4.18 13.66
C THR A 2 -4.66 4.59 12.20
N THR A 3 -3.50 4.22 11.66
CA THR A 3 -3.25 4.37 10.23
C THR A 3 -3.69 3.10 9.52
N GLU A 4 -3.98 3.18 8.23
CA GLU A 4 -4.29 2.02 7.39
C GLU A 4 -3.20 0.94 7.37
N PHE A 5 -1.96 1.29 7.74
CA PHE A 5 -0.86 0.34 7.94
C PHE A 5 -0.98 -0.46 9.25
N ASP A 6 -1.74 0.06 10.22
CA ASP A 6 -2.03 -0.58 11.51
C ASP A 6 -3.23 -1.54 11.41
N LEU A 7 -3.89 -1.59 10.25
CA LEU A 7 -5.00 -2.49 9.99
C LEU A 7 -4.49 -3.90 9.70
N THR A 8 -5.37 -4.86 9.92
CA THR A 8 -5.17 -6.25 9.53
C THR A 8 -5.58 -6.47 8.08
N CYS A 9 -4.91 -7.41 7.43
CA CYS A 9 -5.21 -7.82 6.06
C CYS A 9 -6.65 -8.32 5.97
N ALA A 10 -7.45 -7.76 5.06
CA ALA A 10 -8.84 -8.15 4.89
C ALA A 10 -8.98 -9.62 4.41
N THR A 11 -7.96 -10.15 3.72
CA THR A 11 -7.96 -11.53 3.20
C THR A 11 -7.68 -12.57 4.27
N CYS A 12 -6.76 -12.27 5.20
CA CYS A 12 -6.15 -13.30 6.06
C CYS A 12 -5.94 -12.87 7.51
N GLY A 13 -6.33 -11.66 7.89
CA GLY A 13 -6.27 -11.14 9.26
C GLY A 13 -4.86 -10.87 9.80
N SER A 14 -3.82 -11.06 8.99
CA SER A 14 -2.43 -10.81 9.40
C SER A 14 -2.13 -9.32 9.46
N SER A 15 -1.17 -8.91 10.29
CA SER A 15 -0.73 -7.52 10.36
C SER A 15 -0.19 -7.03 9.02
N LEU A 16 -0.63 -5.85 8.60
CA LEU A 16 -0.08 -5.16 7.45
C LEU A 16 1.22 -4.46 7.85
N SER A 17 2.08 -4.24 6.87
CA SER A 17 3.31 -3.47 7.05
C SER A 17 3.43 -2.41 5.98
N LYS A 18 3.85 -1.23 6.39
CA LYS A 18 4.12 -0.13 5.46
C LYS A 18 5.30 -0.49 4.57
N LYS A 19 5.09 -0.45 3.25
CA LYS A 19 6.09 -0.72 2.23
C LYS A 19 6.05 0.38 1.18
N SER A 20 7.18 0.98 0.87
CA SER A 20 7.26 1.95 -0.24
C SER A 20 7.56 1.21 -1.54
N VAL A 21 6.75 1.43 -2.56
CA VAL A 21 6.91 0.86 -3.90
C VAL A 21 7.09 1.98 -4.93
N SER A 22 8.06 1.79 -5.82
CA SER A 22 8.27 2.71 -6.95
C SER A 22 7.12 2.57 -7.93
N VAL A 23 6.48 3.69 -8.28
CA VAL A 23 5.32 3.63 -9.18
C VAL A 23 5.70 3.38 -10.63
N ASP A 24 6.99 3.52 -10.96
CA ASP A 24 7.56 3.04 -12.21
C ASP A 24 7.30 1.53 -12.40
N ARG A 25 7.38 0.73 -11.33
CA ARG A 25 7.00 -0.70 -11.35
C ARG A 25 5.50 -0.92 -11.53
N LEU A 26 4.68 0.08 -11.19
CA LEU A 26 3.23 0.04 -11.31
C LEU A 26 2.72 0.66 -12.63
N GLY A 27 3.62 1.20 -13.47
CA GLY A 27 3.28 1.82 -14.74
C GLY A 27 2.75 3.25 -14.66
N PHE A 28 2.80 3.90 -13.49
CA PHE A 28 2.40 5.30 -13.36
C PHE A 28 3.60 6.22 -13.52
N ARG A 29 3.47 7.26 -14.36
CA ARG A 29 4.59 8.09 -14.81
C ARG A 29 4.81 9.41 -14.05
N ASN A 30 4.10 9.64 -12.94
CA ASN A 30 4.06 10.98 -12.30
C ASN A 30 4.23 11.01 -10.77
N VAL A 31 4.52 9.88 -10.14
CA VAL A 31 4.85 9.83 -8.71
C VAL A 31 6.21 9.15 -8.60
N GLY A 32 7.02 9.42 -7.59
CA GLY A 32 8.30 8.71 -7.43
C GLY A 32 8.06 7.34 -6.79
N SER A 33 7.80 7.41 -5.49
CA SER A 33 7.50 6.25 -4.64
C SER A 33 6.20 6.49 -3.90
N VAL A 34 5.39 5.45 -3.76
CA VAL A 34 4.17 5.47 -2.97
C VAL A 34 4.26 4.49 -1.83
N ASP A 35 3.68 4.87 -0.70
CA ASP A 35 3.55 3.97 0.43
C ASP A 35 2.29 3.12 0.26
N VAL A 36 2.44 1.82 0.49
CA VAL A 36 1.38 0.82 0.43
C VAL A 36 1.43 -0.08 1.65
N ALA A 37 0.28 -0.58 2.07
CA ALA A 37 0.20 -1.57 3.13
C ALA A 37 0.33 -2.96 2.51
N ALA A 38 1.46 -3.63 2.74
CA ALA A 38 1.73 -4.96 2.20
C ALA A 38 1.54 -6.03 3.28
N CYS A 39 0.84 -7.10 2.93
CA CYS A 39 0.71 -8.28 3.77
C CYS A 39 1.86 -9.25 3.49
N GLY A 40 2.71 -9.50 4.50
CA GLY A 40 3.84 -10.44 4.37
C GLY A 40 3.42 -11.91 4.29
N ASN A 41 2.19 -12.25 4.66
CA ASN A 41 1.70 -13.63 4.69
C ASN A 41 0.98 -14.03 3.39
N CYS A 42 0.24 -13.08 2.81
CA CYS A 42 -0.73 -13.34 1.74
C CYS A 42 -0.27 -12.74 0.41
N GLY A 43 0.70 -11.82 0.46
CA GLY A 43 1.23 -11.12 -0.71
C GLY A 43 0.35 -9.96 -1.18
N ASP A 44 -0.85 -9.79 -0.60
CA ASP A 44 -1.75 -8.68 -0.89
C ASP A 44 -1.11 -7.33 -0.59
N GLN A 45 -1.41 -6.35 -1.45
CA GLN A 45 -0.95 -4.98 -1.30
C GLN A 45 -2.16 -4.05 -1.39
N TYR A 46 -2.31 -3.21 -0.38
CA TYR A 46 -3.39 -2.24 -0.29
C TYR A 46 -2.83 -0.82 -0.50
N PHE A 47 -3.51 -0.06 -1.34
CA PHE A 47 -3.12 1.29 -1.69
C PHE A 47 -3.97 2.29 -0.88
N PRO A 48 -3.34 3.19 -0.12
CA PRO A 48 -4.01 4.29 0.55
C PRO A 48 -4.85 5.11 -0.42
N GLU A 49 -6.00 5.63 0.04
CA GLU A 49 -6.77 6.61 -0.72
C GLU A 49 -5.89 7.82 -1.06
N SER A 50 -5.09 8.32 -0.11
CA SER A 50 -4.13 9.41 -0.35
C SER A 50 -3.07 9.07 -1.40
N THR A 51 -2.73 7.79 -1.57
CA THR A 51 -1.82 7.33 -2.63
C THR A 51 -2.54 7.32 -3.98
N LEU A 52 -3.78 6.84 -4.03
CA LEU A 52 -4.60 6.83 -5.25
C LEU A 52 -4.91 8.26 -5.73
N GLU A 53 -5.20 9.19 -4.82
CA GLU A 53 -5.41 10.60 -5.15
C GLU A 53 -4.18 11.25 -5.77
N ARG A 54 -2.96 10.85 -5.34
CA ARG A 54 -1.71 11.33 -5.93
C ARG A 54 -1.40 10.72 -7.30
N LEU A 55 -2.02 9.58 -7.63
CA LEU A 55 -1.84 8.86 -8.89
C LEU A 55 -2.88 9.22 -9.96
N ARG A 56 -3.90 10.02 -9.61
CA ARG A 56 -4.95 10.52 -10.51
C ARG A 56 -4.43 11.58 -11.48
#